data_AF-A0A519ZG85-F1
#
_entry.id   AF-A0A519ZG85-F1
#
_cell.length_a   1.000
_cell.length_b   1.000
_cell.length_c   1.000
_cell.angle_alpha   90.00
_cell.angle_beta   90.00
_cell.angle_gamma   90.00
#
_symmetry.space_group_name_H-M   'P 1'
#
loop_
_entity.id
_entity.type
_entity.pdbx_description
1 polymer ?
#
loop_
_entity_poly.entity_id
_entity_poly.type
_entity_poly.pdbx_seq_one_letter_code
_entity_poly.pdbx_strand_id
1 'polypeptide(L)'
;MRDTIFNWVFALTLTLAAAVPTWAAPGVVSLTTPVLPANAARTAINSLTASTGTPTRYNITSVPGGGTLYVNGTAVTTVPRRLTPTEATQLSFLPSGTAGNYSFTFTATDGNGTSAAATYA
;
A
#
# COMPACT_ATOMS: atom_id res chain seq x y z
N MET A 1 -10.24 -29.53 -53.63
CA MET A 1 -9.48 -28.27 -53.49
C MET A 1 -10.26 -27.43 -52.50
N ARG A 2 -9.87 -27.48 -51.22
CA ARG A 2 -10.50 -26.77 -50.10
C ARG A 2 -9.62 -25.57 -49.84
N ASP A 3 -10.14 -24.35 -49.94
CA ASP A 3 -9.50 -23.21 -49.29
C ASP A 3 -10.57 -22.34 -48.63
N THR A 4 -10.56 -22.44 -47.31
CA THR A 4 -11.48 -21.84 -46.36
C THR A 4 -11.11 -20.37 -46.19
N ILE A 5 -12.09 -19.48 -46.34
CA ILE A 5 -11.90 -18.03 -46.23
C ILE A 5 -11.54 -17.69 -44.77
N PHE A 6 -10.32 -17.20 -44.55
CA PHE A 6 -9.85 -16.78 -43.23
C PHE A 6 -10.49 -15.44 -42.84
N ASN A 7 -11.39 -15.49 -41.87
CA ASN A 7 -12.01 -14.33 -41.24
C ASN A 7 -11.03 -13.73 -40.21
N TRP A 8 -10.37 -12.63 -40.55
CA TRP A 8 -9.50 -11.90 -39.63
C TRP A 8 -10.31 -10.84 -38.87
N VAL A 9 -10.82 -11.21 -37.69
CA VAL A 9 -11.28 -10.23 -36.70
C VAL A 9 -10.09 -9.91 -35.80
N PHE A 10 -9.40 -8.80 -36.08
CA PHE A 10 -8.44 -8.25 -35.13
C PHE A 10 -9.22 -7.60 -33.98
N ALA A 11 -9.34 -8.29 -32.86
CA ALA A 11 -9.75 -7.68 -31.61
C ALA A 11 -8.56 -6.87 -31.05
N LEU A 12 -8.56 -5.56 -31.28
CA LEU A 12 -7.65 -4.64 -30.60
C LEU A 12 -8.19 -4.39 -29.19
N THR A 13 -7.71 -5.16 -28.21
CA THR A 13 -7.97 -4.86 -26.80
C THR A 13 -7.13 -3.65 -26.38
N LEU A 14 -7.71 -2.45 -26.51
CA LEU A 14 -7.12 -1.22 -25.98
C LEU A 14 -7.21 -1.27 -24.45
N THR A 15 -6.13 -1.70 -23.79
CA THR A 15 -6.00 -1.53 -22.34
C THR A 15 -5.75 -0.05 -22.08
N LEU A 16 -6.82 0.71 -21.77
CA LEU A 16 -6.70 2.11 -21.38
C LEU A 16 -5.98 2.17 -20.02
N ALA A 17 -4.67 2.34 -20.05
CA ALA A 17 -3.93 2.80 -18.87
C ALA A 17 -4.41 4.23 -18.61
N ALA A 18 -5.32 4.40 -17.65
CA ALA A 18 -5.70 5.73 -17.19
C ALA A 18 -4.45 6.42 -16.66
N ALA A 19 -3.85 7.30 -17.47
CA ALA A 19 -2.76 8.15 -17.03
C ALA A 19 -3.35 9.04 -15.94
N VAL A 20 -2.99 8.77 -14.68
CA VAL A 20 -3.39 9.68 -13.60
C VAL A 20 -2.73 11.02 -13.84
N PRO A 21 -3.51 12.12 -13.88
CA PRO A 21 -2.93 13.41 -14.11
C PRO A 21 -2.02 13.77 -12.93
N THR A 22 -0.96 14.53 -13.18
CA THR A 22 0.05 14.86 -12.16
C THR A 22 -0.52 15.57 -10.94
N TRP A 23 -1.65 16.26 -11.06
CA TRP A 23 -2.34 16.93 -9.96
C TRP A 23 -3.24 16.00 -9.12
N ALA A 24 -3.57 14.81 -9.63
CA ALA A 24 -4.41 13.86 -8.91
C ALA A 24 -3.64 13.18 -7.79
N ALA A 25 -4.32 12.98 -6.66
CA ALA A 25 -3.75 12.28 -5.52
C ALA A 25 -3.30 10.88 -5.93
N PRO A 26 -2.18 10.37 -5.39
CA PRO A 26 -1.78 9.00 -5.66
C PRO A 26 -2.88 8.04 -5.20
N GLY A 27 -3.32 7.12 -6.05
CA GLY A 27 -4.22 6.05 -5.64
C GLY A 27 -3.48 5.13 -4.69
N VAL A 28 -4.06 4.78 -3.55
CA VAL A 28 -3.40 3.93 -2.55
C VAL A 28 -4.27 2.70 -2.30
N VAL A 29 -3.65 1.53 -2.18
CA VAL A 29 -4.34 0.26 -1.93
C VAL A 29 -4.40 -0.01 -0.43
N SER A 30 -5.58 -0.38 0.06
CA SER A 30 -5.72 -0.93 1.40
C SER A 30 -5.11 -2.32 1.46
N LEU A 31 -4.15 -2.51 2.35
CA LEU A 31 -3.39 -3.75 2.49
C LEU A 31 -3.93 -4.53 3.69
N THR A 32 -3.87 -5.86 3.63
CA THR A 32 -4.31 -6.71 4.75
C THR A 32 -3.10 -7.34 5.45
N THR A 33 -3.07 -7.31 6.78
CA THR A 33 -2.15 -8.10 7.59
C THR A 33 -2.58 -9.57 7.49
N PRO A 34 -1.66 -10.52 7.25
CA PRO A 34 -1.96 -11.91 7.53
C PRO A 34 -2.28 -12.04 9.02
N VAL A 35 -3.20 -12.94 9.39
CA VAL A 35 -3.58 -13.14 10.80
C VAL A 35 -2.33 -13.51 11.60
N LEU A 36 -1.91 -12.59 12.49
CA LEU A 36 -0.73 -12.78 13.31
C LEU A 36 -1.13 -13.43 14.65
N PRO A 37 -0.45 -14.52 15.08
CA PRO A 37 -0.71 -15.09 16.39
C PRO A 37 -0.35 -14.09 17.51
N ALA A 38 -1.00 -14.26 18.65
CA ALA A 38 -0.87 -13.46 19.88
C ALA A 38 0.58 -13.13 20.29
N ASN A 39 1.49 -14.07 20.02
CA ASN A 39 2.91 -14.03 20.40
C ASN A 39 3.80 -14.13 19.15
N ALA A 40 3.32 -13.71 17.98
CA ALA A 40 4.12 -13.76 16.77
C ALA A 40 5.42 -12.95 16.98
N ALA A 41 6.52 -13.47 16.45
CA ALA A 41 7.70 -12.64 16.26
C ALA A 41 7.36 -11.46 15.34
N ARG A 42 8.24 -10.46 15.31
CA ARG A 42 8.10 -9.31 14.41
C ARG A 42 8.01 -9.82 12.96
N THR A 43 6.91 -9.54 12.29
CA THR A 43 6.65 -10.00 10.93
C THR A 43 6.69 -8.82 9.97
N ALA A 44 7.38 -8.97 8.85
CA ALA A 44 7.35 -7.99 7.78
C ALA A 44 5.93 -7.90 7.21
N ILE A 45 5.40 -6.69 7.08
CA ILE A 45 4.10 -6.44 6.48
C ILE A 45 4.26 -5.86 5.08
N ASN A 46 3.19 -5.82 4.30
CA ASN A 46 3.25 -5.31 2.94
C ASN A 46 3.71 -3.85 2.93
N SER A 47 4.55 -3.54 1.95
CA SER A 47 5.00 -2.18 1.66
C SER A 47 3.81 -1.25 1.39
N LEU A 48 3.86 -0.01 1.87
CA LEU A 48 2.88 1.01 1.45
C LEU A 48 3.24 1.42 0.03
N THR A 49 2.35 1.12 -0.91
CA THR A 49 2.52 1.46 -2.32
C THR A 49 1.30 2.20 -2.82
N ALA A 50 1.52 3.15 -3.72
CA ALA A 50 0.44 3.73 -4.49
C ALA A 50 0.13 2.82 -5.70
N SER A 51 -1.14 2.56 -5.95
CA SER A 51 -1.64 1.93 -7.17
C SER A 51 -1.60 2.87 -8.37
N THR A 52 -1.65 4.19 -8.15
CA THR A 52 -1.49 5.20 -9.21
C THR A 52 -0.71 6.41 -8.69
N GLY A 53 0.02 7.09 -9.57
CA GLY A 53 0.82 8.26 -9.20
C GLY A 53 2.09 7.85 -8.44
N THR A 54 3.07 8.77 -8.34
CA THR A 54 4.34 8.50 -7.64
C THR A 54 4.40 9.32 -6.35
N PRO A 55 4.06 8.73 -5.20
CA PRO A 55 4.19 9.41 -3.92
C PRO A 55 5.67 9.64 -3.58
N THR A 56 5.98 10.85 -3.13
CA THR A 56 7.32 11.23 -2.66
C THR A 56 7.48 11.03 -1.17
N ARG A 57 6.38 10.87 -0.44
CA ARG A 57 6.35 10.68 1.01
C ARG A 57 5.11 9.90 1.44
N TYR A 58 5.25 9.16 2.52
CA TYR A 58 4.16 8.54 3.24
C TYR A 58 4.08 9.11 4.66
N ASN A 59 2.89 9.14 5.25
CA ASN A 59 2.67 9.63 6.61
C ASN A 59 1.74 8.65 7.32
N ILE A 60 2.23 7.93 8.31
CA ILE A 60 1.37 7.11 9.18
C ILE A 60 0.62 8.07 10.09
N THR A 61 -0.72 8.06 10.05
CA THR A 61 -1.57 8.97 10.82
C THR A 61 -2.23 8.29 12.02
N SER A 62 -2.24 6.96 12.06
CA SER A 62 -2.70 6.18 13.22
C SER A 62 -1.76 5.01 13.49
N VAL A 63 -1.72 4.53 14.73
CA VAL A 63 -1.00 3.30 15.11
C VAL A 63 -1.99 2.13 15.23
N PRO A 64 -1.57 0.89 14.91
CA PRO A 64 -2.41 -0.27 15.10
C PRO A 64 -2.60 -0.55 16.59
N GLY A 65 -3.84 -0.77 17.03
CA GLY A 65 -4.12 -1.18 18.41
C GLY A 65 -3.72 -2.63 18.67
N GLY A 66 -3.11 -2.95 19.81
CA GLY A 66 -2.76 -4.33 20.16
C GLY A 66 -1.43 -4.83 19.60
N GLY A 67 -0.51 -3.93 19.23
CA GLY A 67 0.87 -4.26 18.91
C GLY A 67 1.72 -3.01 18.66
N THR A 68 2.90 -3.21 18.08
CA THR A 68 3.83 -2.13 17.72
C THR A 68 4.19 -2.25 16.24
N LEU A 69 3.94 -1.17 15.50
CA LEU A 69 4.42 -1.01 14.13
C LEU A 69 5.88 -0.58 14.14
N TYR A 70 6.70 -1.16 13.28
CA TYR A 70 8.10 -0.85 13.10
C TYR A 70 8.36 -0.40 11.67
N VAL A 71 9.21 0.61 11.52
CA VAL A 71 9.71 1.12 10.25
C VAL A 71 11.22 0.97 10.28
N ASN A 72 11.79 0.20 9.36
CA ASN A 72 13.23 -0.03 9.29
C ASN A 72 13.81 -0.45 10.66
N GLY A 73 13.05 -1.28 11.41
CA GLY A 73 13.41 -1.73 12.76
C GLY A 73 13.14 -0.73 13.90
N THR A 74 12.72 0.49 13.63
CA THR A 74 12.38 1.52 14.63
C THR A 74 10.89 1.49 14.96
N ALA A 75 10.53 1.45 16.24
CA ALA A 75 9.13 1.45 16.68
C ALA A 75 8.44 2.80 16.37
N VAL A 76 7.25 2.73 15.78
CA VAL A 76 6.37 3.88 15.56
C VAL A 76 5.51 4.07 16.79
N THR A 77 5.99 4.88 17.73
CA THR A 77 5.28 5.21 18.99
C THR A 77 4.50 6.51 18.93
N THR A 78 4.77 7.35 17.94
CA THR A 78 4.19 8.69 17.81
C THR A 78 3.71 8.91 16.38
N VAL A 79 2.48 9.38 16.24
CA VAL A 79 1.86 9.77 14.97
C VAL A 79 1.51 11.27 14.98
N PRO A 80 1.54 11.96 13.83
CA PRO A 80 1.88 11.44 12.51
C PRO A 80 3.38 11.16 12.33
N ARG A 81 3.72 10.02 11.73
CA ARG A 81 5.11 9.64 11.40
C ARG A 81 5.35 9.73 9.90
N ARG A 82 6.29 10.58 9.50
CA ARG A 82 6.72 10.72 8.11
C ARG A 82 7.70 9.61 7.72
N LEU A 83 7.50 9.12 6.50
CA LEU A 83 8.22 8.03 5.86
C LEU A 83 8.63 8.45 4.45
N THR A 84 9.83 8.04 4.05
CA THR A 84 10.25 8.00 2.66
C THR A 84 9.62 6.79 1.95
N PRO A 85 9.56 6.79 0.60
CA PRO A 85 9.09 5.62 -0.16
C PRO A 85 9.91 4.37 0.14
N THR A 86 11.21 4.50 0.44
CA THR A 86 12.07 3.38 0.86
C THR A 86 11.65 2.86 2.23
N GLU A 87 11.46 3.73 3.22
CA GLU A 87 11.02 3.33 4.57
C GLU A 87 9.63 2.68 4.56
N ALA A 88 8.75 3.13 3.65
CA ALA A 88 7.43 2.55 3.44
C ALA A 88 7.47 1.08 2.97
N THR A 89 8.61 0.61 2.45
CA THR A 89 8.84 -0.81 2.11
C THR A 89 9.41 -1.64 3.24
N GLN A 90 9.87 -1.01 4.32
CA GLN A 90 10.57 -1.66 5.43
C GLN A 90 9.68 -1.71 6.67
N LEU A 91 8.39 -1.96 6.47
CA LEU A 91 7.42 -2.05 7.54
C LEU A 91 7.39 -3.46 8.14
N SER A 92 7.27 -3.51 9.46
CA SER A 92 7.08 -4.76 10.17
C SER A 92 6.17 -4.53 11.36
N PHE A 93 5.40 -5.53 11.74
CA PHE A 93 4.48 -5.43 12.87
C PHE A 93 4.77 -6.52 13.90
N LEU A 94 4.75 -6.15 15.17
CA LEU A 94 4.85 -7.05 16.29
C LEU A 94 3.55 -6.99 17.09
N PRO A 95 2.72 -8.04 17.07
CA PRO A 95 1.52 -8.09 17.90
C PRO A 95 1.90 -8.14 19.37
N SER A 96 1.08 -7.54 20.23
CA SER A 96 1.20 -7.64 21.68
C SER A 96 -0.12 -8.13 22.27
N GLY A 97 -0.14 -9.37 22.76
CA GLY A 97 -1.26 -9.92 23.50
C GLY A 97 -2.21 -10.74 22.64
N THR A 98 -3.17 -10.12 21.94
CA THR A 98 -4.29 -10.86 21.32
C THR A 98 -4.09 -11.00 19.82
N ALA A 99 -4.16 -12.24 19.30
CA ALA A 99 -4.18 -12.49 17.86
C ALA A 99 -5.37 -11.77 17.20
N GLY A 100 -5.13 -11.07 16.11
CA GLY A 100 -6.19 -10.33 15.43
C GLY A 100 -5.70 -9.65 14.16
N ASN A 101 -6.62 -8.90 13.55
CA ASN A 101 -6.31 -8.03 12.43
C ASN A 101 -5.96 -6.64 12.97
N TYR A 102 -4.88 -6.08 12.45
CA TYR A 102 -4.32 -4.83 12.93
C TYR A 102 -4.43 -3.78 11.86
N SER A 103 -5.29 -2.79 12.12
CA SER A 103 -5.52 -1.71 11.19
C SER A 103 -4.85 -0.42 11.62
N PHE A 104 -4.31 0.31 10.64
CA PHE A 104 -3.79 1.64 10.82
C PHE A 104 -4.01 2.48 9.56
N THR A 105 -4.04 3.79 9.71
CA THR A 105 -4.23 4.71 8.60
C THR A 105 -2.93 5.39 8.22
N PHE A 106 -2.77 5.65 6.93
CA PHE A 106 -1.63 6.36 6.39
C PHE A 106 -2.06 7.24 5.22
N THR A 107 -1.25 8.26 4.93
CA THR A 107 -1.40 9.09 3.75
C THR A 107 -0.18 8.95 2.84
N ALA A 108 -0.41 9.00 1.53
CA ALA A 108 0.64 9.10 0.53
C ALA A 108 0.53 10.48 -0.12
N THR A 109 1.64 11.23 -0.14
CA THR A 109 1.69 12.56 -0.77
C THR A 109 2.69 12.52 -1.93
N ASP A 110 2.30 13.10 -3.06
CA ASP A 110 3.15 13.21 -4.25
C ASP A 110 4.04 14.47 -4.25
N GLY A 111 4.81 14.65 -5.31
CA GLY A 111 5.68 15.82 -5.49
C GLY A 111 4.94 17.12 -5.78
N ASN A 112 3.64 17.06 -6.11
CA ASN A 112 2.79 18.21 -6.40
C ASN A 112 2.02 18.68 -5.16
N GLY A 113 2.17 17.98 -4.03
CA GLY A 113 1.52 18.29 -2.76
C GLY A 113 0.16 17.63 -2.57
N THR A 114 -0.30 16.82 -3.54
CA THR A 114 -1.57 16.12 -3.43
C THR A 114 -1.41 14.88 -2.55
N SER A 115 -2.36 14.67 -1.64
CA SER A 115 -2.33 13.57 -0.68
C SER A 115 -3.58 12.69 -0.79
N ALA A 116 -3.40 11.39 -0.66
CA ALA A 116 -4.48 10.41 -0.51
C ALA A 116 -4.33 9.67 0.80
N ALA A 117 -5.44 9.34 1.45
CA ALA A 117 -5.47 8.52 2.65
C ALA A 117 -5.85 7.07 2.29
N ALA A 118 -5.27 6.10 3.00
CA ALA A 118 -5.66 4.71 2.94
C ALA A 118 -5.57 4.05 4.31
N THR A 119 -6.21 2.88 4.39
CA THR A 119 -6.24 2.07 5.58
C THR A 119 -5.50 0.77 5.30
N TYR A 120 -4.48 0.49 6.11
CA TYR A 120 -3.94 -0.85 6.27
C TYR A 120 -4.86 -1.57 7.27
N ALA A 121 -5.31 -2.80 7.00
CA ALA A 121 -6.25 -3.56 7.82
C ALA A 121 -5.76 -4.99 8.10
#